data_AF-A0A954G4U5-F1
#
_entry.id   AF-A0A954G4U5-F1
#
_cell.length_a   1.000
_cell.length_b   1.000
_cell.length_c   1.000
_cell.angle_alpha   90.00
_cell.angle_beta   90.00
_cell.angle_gamma   90.00
#
_symmetry.space_group_name_H-M   'P 1'
#
loop_
_entity.id
_entity.type
_entity.pdbx_description
1 polymer ?
#
loop_
_entity_poly.entity_id
_entity_poly.type
_entity_poly.pdbx_seq_one_letter_code
_entity_poly.pdbx_strand_id
1 'polypeptide(L)'
;YMSPEQLSGKRTLIDQRTDIYSLGATLYELLCLQPIYSASDRQQLLHNILYDEPRPLREINRLIPVELETIVMKALSKSPGERYQSAAELADDLHRFLDERPILARRPTLVDRARKWLRRHPSVIVSSFIILLLGIIGLSISMAAISREEQNTRLALDREQQRATEAEERLALAQRAADDMLTLAEIELSHNPFDESLRKKLLESALAHYEAMIEEQQENPAAQSKLRATRDRIEQSLSDLIALQSDRETQYLLQPDVQTDLGLSADQKQKLTELIDWRQNQMQGGVKQLENKLTQHSGQAAYAIRDRMFADAKATKRGVEQILTASQLKRLKQLSLQFQGTRALHETEIIQSLQLTNEQRVAMRAIEAEFRLHQKVRRLRPDEKPGEADPHTVKDRDPERSRPRGEPPHNRRSMRPPRGPGQEVNEEELQQILKLLTPEQMQQWQVLAGEPFQGNLQDLSDPFRPD
;
A
#
# COMPACT_ATOMS: atom_id res chain seq x y z
N TYR A 1 55.05 62.16 -45.96
CA TYR A 1 53.98 62.76 -46.78
C TYR A 1 53.20 61.75 -47.61
N MET A 2 53.81 60.65 -48.09
CA MET A 2 53.07 59.62 -48.84
C MET A 2 51.86 59.08 -48.06
N SER A 3 50.72 58.97 -48.75
CA SER A 3 49.48 58.43 -48.20
C SER A 3 49.52 56.90 -48.02
N PRO A 4 48.67 56.32 -47.15
CA PRO A 4 48.59 54.87 -46.96
C PRO A 4 48.28 54.12 -48.27
N GLU A 5 47.38 54.65 -49.11
CA GLU A 5 47.00 54.02 -50.36
C GLU A 5 48.15 53.98 -51.39
N GLN A 6 48.99 55.02 -51.44
CA GLN A 6 50.20 55.03 -52.28
C GLN A 6 51.21 53.94 -51.88
N LEU A 7 51.24 53.57 -50.60
CA LEU A 7 52.08 52.50 -50.08
C LEU A 7 51.47 51.10 -50.22
N SER A 8 50.14 51.01 -50.25
CA SER A 8 49.42 49.73 -50.31
C SER A 8 49.46 49.03 -51.67
N GLY A 9 50.03 49.66 -52.71
CA GLY A 9 50.19 49.09 -54.07
C GLY A 9 48.89 48.98 -54.89
N LYS A 10 47.73 49.33 -54.31
CA LYS A 10 46.42 49.29 -54.97
C LYS A 10 46.19 50.54 -55.84
N ARG A 11 46.68 50.51 -57.08
CA ARG A 11 46.59 51.63 -58.05
C ARG A 11 45.17 52.18 -58.26
N THR A 12 44.13 51.38 -58.03
CA THR A 12 42.71 51.77 -58.15
C THR A 12 42.19 52.70 -57.03
N LEU A 13 42.99 52.98 -55.99
CA LEU A 13 42.58 53.80 -54.83
C LEU A 13 43.31 55.15 -54.72
N ILE A 14 44.19 55.48 -55.67
CA ILE A 14 44.92 56.75 -55.68
C ILE A 14 44.08 57.79 -56.43
N ASP A 15 43.57 58.78 -55.71
CA ASP A 15 42.81 59.90 -56.25
C ASP A 15 43.21 61.22 -55.55
N GLN A 16 42.49 62.31 -55.81
CA GLN A 16 42.77 63.64 -55.23
C GLN A 16 42.89 63.66 -53.69
N ARG A 17 42.34 62.66 -52.99
CA ARG A 17 42.39 62.55 -51.52
C ARG A 17 43.77 62.11 -51.01
N THR A 18 44.63 61.60 -51.88
CA THR A 18 46.05 61.36 -51.61
C THR A 18 46.81 62.67 -51.41
N ASP A 19 46.51 63.70 -52.22
CA ASP A 19 47.12 65.02 -52.09
C ASP A 19 46.62 65.74 -50.83
N ILE A 20 45.34 65.54 -50.48
CA ILE A 20 44.75 66.05 -49.22
C ILE A 20 45.48 65.46 -48.00
N TYR A 21 45.81 64.16 -48.01
CA TYR A 21 46.60 63.54 -46.95
C TYR A 21 48.01 64.15 -46.89
N SER A 22 48.64 64.35 -48.05
CA SER A 22 49.98 64.93 -48.14
C SER A 22 50.00 66.36 -47.61
N LEU A 23 48.99 67.18 -47.94
CA LEU A 23 48.84 68.54 -47.42
C LEU A 23 48.55 68.54 -45.92
N GLY A 24 47.71 67.63 -45.43
CA GLY A 24 47.48 67.42 -44.01
C GLY A 24 48.77 67.06 -43.27
N ALA A 25 49.64 66.26 -43.89
CA ALA A 25 50.94 65.87 -43.34
C ALA A 25 51.91 67.04 -43.26
N THR A 26 51.94 67.87 -44.29
CA THR A 26 52.71 69.11 -44.29
C THR A 26 52.21 70.06 -43.21
N LEU A 27 50.88 70.27 -43.11
CA LEU A 27 50.31 71.16 -42.11
C LEU A 27 50.56 70.67 -40.68
N TYR A 28 50.45 69.35 -40.45
CA TYR A 28 50.81 68.73 -39.17
C TYR A 28 52.24 69.10 -38.77
N GLU A 29 53.19 68.89 -39.67
CA GLU A 29 54.60 69.17 -39.40
C GLU A 29 54.89 70.66 -39.25
N LEU A 30 54.22 71.54 -40.00
CA LEU A 30 54.36 73.00 -39.80
C LEU A 30 53.88 73.44 -38.41
N LEU A 31 52.85 72.78 -37.86
CA LEU A 31 52.27 73.14 -36.56
C LEU A 31 53.06 72.61 -35.37
N CYS A 32 53.72 71.46 -35.50
CA CYS A 32 54.46 70.84 -34.39
C CYS A 32 55.98 70.76 -34.61
N LEU A 33 56.49 71.18 -35.77
CA LEU A 33 57.89 71.10 -36.21
C LEU A 33 58.44 69.66 -36.18
N GLN A 34 57.56 68.67 -36.30
CA GLN A 34 57.89 67.25 -36.28
C GLN A 34 57.06 66.50 -37.34
N PRO A 35 57.65 65.52 -38.06
CA PRO A 35 56.88 64.72 -39.00
C PRO A 35 55.81 63.89 -38.26
N ILE A 36 54.74 63.52 -38.95
CA ILE A 36 53.64 62.72 -38.36
C ILE A 36 54.15 61.40 -37.76
N TYR A 37 55.11 60.78 -38.44
CA TYR A 37 55.73 59.53 -38.02
C TYR A 37 57.24 59.69 -38.09
N SER A 38 57.91 59.43 -36.97
CA SER A 38 59.37 59.31 -36.89
C SER A 38 59.71 57.85 -36.70
N ALA A 39 60.56 57.30 -37.57
CA ALA A 39 61.07 55.95 -37.43
C ALA A 39 62.50 55.87 -37.96
N SER A 40 63.36 55.13 -37.25
CA SER A 40 64.76 54.93 -37.63
C SER A 40 64.93 53.92 -38.77
N ASP A 41 63.90 53.12 -39.03
CA ASP A 41 63.88 52.09 -40.06
C ASP A 41 62.74 52.32 -41.07
N ARG A 42 63.01 52.00 -42.35
CA ARG A 42 62.05 52.18 -43.45
C ARG A 42 60.85 51.26 -43.31
N GLN A 43 61.02 50.00 -42.91
CA GLN A 43 59.90 49.07 -42.77
C GLN A 43 58.99 49.51 -41.63
N GLN A 44 59.57 49.97 -40.51
CA GLN A 44 58.80 50.57 -39.42
C GLN A 44 58.04 51.83 -39.87
N LEU A 45 58.66 52.72 -40.65
CA LEU A 45 57.97 53.91 -41.17
C LEU A 45 56.78 53.52 -42.05
N LEU A 46 56.95 52.53 -42.93
CA LEU A 46 55.88 52.01 -43.77
C LEU A 46 54.75 51.40 -42.94
N HIS A 47 55.09 50.63 -41.90
CA HIS A 47 54.12 50.08 -40.96
C HIS A 47 53.31 51.19 -40.28
N ASN A 48 53.98 52.21 -39.74
CA ASN A 48 53.34 53.33 -39.06
C ASN A 48 52.40 54.10 -40.01
N ILE A 49 52.81 54.29 -41.27
CA ILE A 49 51.94 54.95 -42.27
C ILE A 49 50.74 54.07 -42.63
N LEU A 50 50.85 52.75 -42.62
CA LEU A 50 49.73 51.87 -42.98
C LEU A 50 48.77 51.60 -41.80
N TYR A 51 49.27 51.49 -40.58
CA TYR A 51 48.53 50.91 -39.46
C TYR A 51 48.37 51.82 -38.23
N ASP A 52 49.35 52.69 -37.96
CA ASP A 52 49.33 53.53 -36.76
C ASP A 52 48.58 54.83 -37.00
N GLU A 53 47.73 55.23 -36.05
CA GLU A 53 47.07 56.53 -36.11
C GLU A 53 48.06 57.65 -35.77
N PRO A 54 47.98 58.84 -36.42
CA PRO A 54 48.79 59.99 -36.04
C PRO A 54 48.59 60.34 -34.57
N ARG A 55 49.68 60.76 -33.90
CA ARG A 55 49.54 61.31 -32.55
C ARG A 55 48.71 62.61 -32.62
N PRO A 56 47.73 62.84 -31.72
CA PRO A 56 46.97 64.09 -31.73
C PRO A 56 47.88 65.31 -31.54
N LEU A 57 47.71 66.35 -32.36
CA LEU A 57 48.54 67.56 -32.33
C LEU A 57 48.57 68.22 -30.95
N ARG A 58 47.44 68.21 -30.22
CA ARG A 58 47.35 68.83 -28.88
C ARG A 58 48.03 68.03 -27.78
N GLU A 59 48.42 66.78 -28.03
CA GLU A 59 49.32 66.05 -27.13
C GLU A 59 50.78 66.50 -27.27
N ILE A 60 51.15 67.01 -28.45
CA ILE A 60 52.50 67.53 -28.71
C ILE A 60 52.59 69.00 -28.31
N ASN A 61 51.61 69.81 -28.75
CA ASN A 61 51.54 71.23 -28.43
C ASN A 61 50.10 71.64 -28.08
N ARG A 62 49.86 71.87 -26.79
CA ARG A 62 48.53 72.25 -26.27
C ARG A 62 48.05 73.63 -26.72
N LEU A 63 48.93 74.49 -27.25
CA LEU A 63 48.59 75.81 -27.79
C LEU A 63 47.85 75.71 -29.13
N ILE A 64 47.90 74.55 -29.81
CA ILE A 64 47.18 74.34 -31.05
C ILE A 64 45.66 74.31 -30.77
N PRO A 65 44.85 75.14 -31.46
CA PRO A 65 43.41 75.15 -31.28
C PRO A 65 42.75 73.81 -31.62
N VAL A 66 41.69 73.50 -30.88
CA VAL A 66 40.88 72.27 -31.01
C VAL A 66 40.36 72.05 -32.42
N GLU A 67 39.90 73.12 -33.06
CA GLU A 67 39.31 73.11 -34.39
C GLU A 67 40.37 72.84 -35.46
N LEU A 68 41.53 73.50 -35.36
CA LEU A 68 42.66 73.26 -36.25
C LEU A 68 43.19 71.82 -36.16
N GLU A 69 43.31 71.27 -34.95
CA GLU A 69 43.62 69.84 -34.76
C GLU A 69 42.58 68.95 -35.47
N THR A 70 41.29 69.28 -35.37
CA THR A 70 40.21 68.49 -35.96
C THR A 70 40.31 68.48 -37.50
N ILE A 71 40.62 69.63 -38.11
CA ILE A 71 40.83 69.77 -39.56
C ILE A 71 42.02 68.91 -40.01
N VAL A 72 43.17 69.04 -39.34
CA VAL A 72 44.40 68.32 -39.71
C VAL A 72 44.21 66.81 -39.54
N MET A 73 43.66 66.39 -38.41
CA MET A 73 43.46 64.96 -38.13
C MET A 73 42.44 64.33 -39.09
N LYS A 74 41.42 65.08 -39.54
CA LYS A 74 40.51 64.62 -40.60
C LYS A 74 41.24 64.41 -41.93
N ALA A 75 42.08 65.35 -42.35
CA ALA A 75 42.90 65.22 -43.56
C ALA A 75 43.86 64.01 -43.48
N LEU A 76 44.36 63.69 -42.29
CA LEU A 76 45.26 62.56 -42.02
C LEU A 76 44.57 61.21 -41.80
N SER A 77 43.24 61.12 -41.97
CA SER A 77 42.51 59.86 -41.76
C SER A 77 43.06 58.75 -42.65
N LYS A 78 43.28 57.54 -42.11
CA LYS A 78 43.80 56.41 -42.90
C LYS A 78 42.87 56.00 -44.04
N SER A 79 41.56 56.04 -43.80
CA SER A 79 40.56 55.75 -44.84
C SER A 79 40.29 56.99 -45.71
N PRO A 80 40.44 56.92 -47.05
CA PRO A 80 40.14 58.04 -47.94
C PRO A 80 38.69 58.55 -47.83
N GLY A 81 37.73 57.67 -47.52
CA GLY A 81 36.33 58.06 -47.31
C GLY A 81 36.06 58.88 -46.06
N GLU A 82 37.02 58.93 -45.11
CA GLU A 82 36.91 59.72 -43.88
C GLU A 82 37.65 61.07 -43.99
N ARG A 83 38.44 61.27 -45.06
CA ARG A 83 39.09 62.55 -45.36
C ARG A 83 38.11 63.55 -45.98
N TYR A 84 38.57 64.77 -46.20
CA TYR A 84 37.89 65.69 -47.12
C TYR A 84 37.81 65.06 -48.51
N GLN A 85 36.67 65.18 -49.17
CA GLN A 85 36.48 64.56 -50.48
C GLN A 85 37.06 65.42 -51.60
N SER A 86 37.31 66.72 -51.36
CA SER A 86 38.01 67.63 -52.26
C SER A 86 38.92 68.60 -51.52
N ALA A 87 39.91 69.17 -52.21
CA ALA A 87 40.77 70.21 -51.65
C ALA A 87 39.99 71.49 -51.30
N ALA A 88 38.88 71.76 -52.01
CA ALA A 88 37.99 72.87 -51.72
C ALA A 88 37.34 72.73 -50.33
N GLU A 89 36.89 71.53 -49.95
CA GLU A 89 36.33 71.30 -48.60
C GLU A 89 37.37 71.51 -47.49
N LEU A 90 38.63 71.11 -47.71
CA LEU A 90 39.71 71.38 -46.76
C LEU A 90 39.99 72.89 -46.66
N ALA A 91 40.03 73.59 -47.80
CA ALA A 91 40.22 75.03 -47.84
C ALA A 91 39.08 75.79 -47.14
N ASP A 92 37.83 75.36 -47.34
CA ASP A 92 36.66 75.96 -46.68
C ASP A 92 36.72 75.85 -45.16
N ASP A 93 37.12 74.68 -44.63
CA ASP A 93 37.27 74.50 -43.18
C ASP A 93 38.45 75.31 -42.62
N LEU A 94 39.55 75.45 -43.37
CA LEU A 94 40.66 76.33 -43.00
C LEU A 94 40.26 77.81 -43.01
N HIS A 95 39.52 78.28 -44.02
CA HIS A 95 39.01 79.65 -44.05
C HIS A 95 38.01 79.91 -42.93
N ARG A 96 37.12 78.95 -42.64
CA ARG A 96 36.21 79.04 -41.48
C ARG A 96 36.98 79.21 -40.18
N PHE A 97 38.02 78.40 -39.98
CA PHE A 97 38.89 78.52 -38.81
C PHE A 97 39.58 79.90 -38.73
N LEU A 98 40.10 80.41 -39.85
CA LEU A 98 40.74 81.73 -39.91
C LEU A 98 39.76 82.90 -39.68
N ASP A 99 38.52 82.75 -40.14
CA ASP A 99 37.43 83.73 -39.99
C ASP A 99 36.69 83.59 -38.64
N GLU A 100 37.16 82.75 -37.72
CA GLU A 100 36.51 82.42 -36.43
C GLU A 100 35.07 81.90 -36.58
N ARG A 101 34.78 81.20 -37.67
CA ARG A 101 33.49 80.55 -37.96
C ARG A 101 33.54 79.05 -37.60
N PRO A 102 32.40 78.45 -37.19
CA PRO A 102 32.34 77.01 -36.93
C PRO A 102 32.78 76.17 -38.13
N ILE A 103 33.73 75.27 -37.89
CA ILE A 103 34.24 74.29 -38.86
C ILE A 103 33.21 73.17 -39.11
N LEU A 104 33.25 72.56 -40.30
CA LEU A 104 32.37 71.45 -40.67
C LEU A 104 32.93 70.09 -40.24
N ALA A 105 34.24 69.96 -40.09
CA ALA A 105 34.88 68.74 -39.59
C ALA A 105 34.42 68.39 -38.16
N ARG A 106 34.03 67.12 -37.98
CA ARG A 106 33.56 66.58 -36.69
C ARG A 106 34.63 65.67 -36.08
N ARG A 107 34.76 65.71 -34.76
CA ARG A 107 35.64 64.81 -34.01
C ARG A 107 35.08 63.37 -34.02
N PRO A 108 35.94 62.34 -34.13
CA PRO A 108 35.50 60.95 -34.02
C PRO A 108 34.84 60.70 -32.67
N THR A 109 33.64 60.12 -32.69
CA THR A 109 32.90 59.75 -31.48
C THR A 109 33.43 58.44 -30.89
N LEU A 110 33.06 58.14 -29.64
CA LEU A 110 33.36 56.83 -29.03
C LEU A 110 32.78 55.66 -29.84
N VAL A 111 31.64 55.89 -30.51
CA VAL A 111 31.01 54.91 -31.40
C VAL A 111 31.85 54.64 -32.64
N ASP A 112 32.46 55.68 -33.24
CA ASP A 112 33.32 55.53 -34.41
C ASP A 112 34.58 54.72 -34.09
N ARG A 113 35.15 54.94 -32.90
CA ARG A 113 36.30 54.16 -32.40
C ARG A 113 35.93 52.69 -32.18
N ALA A 114 34.79 52.43 -31.53
CA ALA A 114 34.30 51.07 -31.32
C ALA A 114 34.04 50.34 -32.64
N ARG A 115 33.44 51.03 -33.64
CA ARG A 115 33.20 50.46 -34.97
C ARG A 115 34.50 50.13 -35.72
N LYS A 116 35.51 51.00 -35.66
CA LYS A 116 36.84 50.74 -36.25
C LYS A 116 37.52 49.55 -35.60
N TRP A 117 37.45 49.45 -34.27
CA TRP A 117 37.99 48.31 -33.52
C TRP A 117 37.29 47.00 -33.89
N LEU A 118 35.96 47.02 -33.97
CA LEU A 118 35.14 45.85 -34.35
C LEU A 118 35.50 45.34 -35.75
N ARG A 119 35.73 46.24 -36.73
CA ARG A 119 36.20 45.86 -38.08
C ARG A 119 37.63 45.31 -38.11
N ARG A 120 38.49 45.73 -37.19
CA ARG A 120 39.89 45.26 -37.08
C ARG A 120 40.01 43.90 -36.39
N HIS A 121 39.04 43.50 -35.56
CA HIS A 121 39.09 42.27 -34.76
C HIS A 121 37.92 41.28 -35.01
N PRO A 122 37.70 40.80 -36.26
CA PRO A 122 36.60 39.88 -36.58
C PRO A 122 36.70 38.53 -35.84
N SER A 123 37.92 38.02 -35.60
CA SER A 123 38.14 36.76 -34.90
C SER A 123 37.71 36.81 -33.43
N VAL A 124 37.92 37.94 -32.75
CA VAL A 124 37.53 38.12 -31.34
C VAL A 124 36.00 38.03 -31.20
N ILE A 125 35.27 38.67 -32.11
CA ILE A 125 33.80 38.69 -32.10
C ILE A 125 33.24 37.28 -32.33
N VAL A 126 33.75 36.57 -33.34
CA VAL A 126 33.32 35.21 -33.65
C VAL A 126 33.59 34.28 -32.47
N SER A 127 34.79 34.34 -31.88
CA SER A 127 35.13 33.55 -30.69
C SER A 127 34.24 33.88 -29.49
N SER A 128 33.96 35.16 -29.21
CA SER A 128 33.03 35.56 -28.15
C SER A 128 31.63 35.02 -28.38
N PHE A 129 31.15 35.02 -29.63
CA PHE A 129 29.83 34.48 -29.98
C PHE A 129 29.78 32.96 -29.81
N ILE A 130 30.83 32.24 -30.22
CA ILE A 130 30.93 30.78 -30.03
C ILE A 130 30.94 30.43 -28.54
N ILE A 131 31.73 31.14 -27.73
CA ILE A 131 31.78 30.92 -26.28
C ILE A 131 30.42 31.18 -25.65
N LEU A 132 29.75 32.27 -26.03
CA LEU A 132 28.41 32.57 -25.56
C LEU A 132 27.42 31.47 -25.94
N LEU A 133 27.45 31.01 -27.19
CA LEU A 133 26.56 29.96 -27.69
C LEU A 133 26.80 28.64 -26.94
N LEU A 134 28.06 28.25 -26.74
CA LEU A 134 28.42 27.06 -25.96
C LEU A 134 27.97 27.18 -24.50
N GLY A 135 28.08 28.37 -23.90
CA GLY A 135 27.57 28.65 -22.56
C GLY A 135 26.06 28.48 -22.48
N ILE A 136 25.30 29.02 -23.44
CA ILE A 136 23.83 28.88 -23.49
C ILE A 136 23.42 27.41 -23.67
N ILE A 137 24.10 26.68 -24.56
CA ILE A 137 23.83 25.24 -24.78
C ILE A 137 24.14 24.44 -23.50
N GLY A 138 25.28 24.70 -22.87
CA GLY A 138 25.67 24.05 -21.61
C GLY A 138 24.67 24.31 -20.49
N LEU A 139 24.24 25.57 -20.31
CA LEU A 139 23.21 25.94 -19.33
C LEU A 139 21.86 25.27 -19.64
N SER A 140 21.48 25.18 -20.90
CA SER A 140 20.23 24.53 -21.31
C SER A 140 20.24 23.03 -21.03
N ILE A 141 21.35 22.34 -21.32
CA ILE A 141 21.54 20.92 -21.00
C ILE A 141 21.53 20.70 -19.48
N SER A 142 22.24 21.54 -18.73
CA SER A 142 22.28 21.46 -17.27
C SER A 142 20.90 21.65 -16.65
N MET A 143 20.15 22.66 -17.09
CA MET A 143 18.79 22.91 -16.62
C MET A 143 17.85 21.75 -16.96
N ALA A 144 17.97 21.17 -18.16
CA ALA A 144 17.20 20.00 -18.55
C ALA A 144 17.53 18.78 -17.69
N ALA A 145 18.81 18.55 -17.38
CA ALA A 145 19.25 17.45 -16.50
C ALA A 145 18.66 17.61 -15.08
N ILE A 146 18.78 18.79 -14.49
CA ILE A 146 18.23 19.10 -13.16
C ILE A 146 16.70 18.91 -13.16
N SER A 147 16.00 19.39 -14.18
CA SER A 147 14.55 19.25 -14.28
C SER A 147 14.08 17.79 -14.37
N ARG A 148 14.85 16.92 -15.04
CA ARG A 148 14.55 15.49 -15.12
C ARG A 148 14.73 14.80 -13.77
N GLU A 149 15.76 15.19 -13.03
CA GLU A 149 16.00 14.65 -11.69
C GLU A 149 14.90 15.06 -10.71
N GLU A 150 14.45 16.32 -10.75
CA GLU A 150 13.28 16.76 -9.98
C GLU A 150 12.00 15.99 -10.35
N GLN A 151 11.77 15.72 -11.63
CA GLN A 151 10.60 14.93 -12.04
C GLN A 151 10.67 13.50 -11.52
N ASN A 152 11.84 12.87 -11.59
CA ASN A 152 12.02 11.51 -11.09
C ASN A 152 11.83 11.42 -9.58
N THR A 153 12.35 12.40 -8.82
CA THR A 153 12.17 12.44 -7.36
C THR A 153 10.72 12.69 -6.98
N ARG A 154 10.01 13.59 -7.69
CA ARG A 154 8.58 13.81 -7.47
C ARG A 154 7.74 12.57 -7.81
N LEU A 155 8.03 11.89 -8.91
CA LEU A 155 7.36 10.65 -9.28
C LEU A 155 7.65 9.52 -8.29
N ALA A 156 8.86 9.45 -7.75
CA ALA A 156 9.20 8.50 -6.69
C ALA A 156 8.41 8.81 -5.42
N LEU A 157 8.32 10.09 -5.02
CA LEU A 157 7.54 10.50 -3.86
C LEU A 157 6.04 10.20 -4.03
N ASP A 158 5.48 10.48 -5.20
CA ASP A 158 4.06 10.20 -5.51
C ASP A 158 3.75 8.70 -5.44
N ARG A 159 4.66 7.85 -5.95
CA ARG A 159 4.53 6.40 -5.85
C ARG A 159 4.60 5.90 -4.40
N GLU A 160 5.50 6.47 -3.60
CA GLU A 160 5.58 6.12 -2.18
C GLU A 160 4.34 6.57 -1.41
N GLN A 161 3.79 7.75 -1.72
CA GLN A 161 2.52 8.22 -1.15
C GLN A 161 1.36 7.31 -1.56
N GLN A 162 1.24 6.95 -2.83
CA GLN A 162 0.20 6.04 -3.31
C GLN A 162 0.31 4.67 -2.62
N ARG A 163 1.51 4.11 -2.49
CA ARG A 163 1.75 2.86 -1.77
C ARG A 163 1.35 2.96 -0.30
N ALA A 164 1.68 4.07 0.36
CA ALA A 164 1.30 4.29 1.74
C ALA A 164 -0.23 4.37 1.88
N THR A 165 -0.92 5.12 1.02
CA THR A 165 -2.38 5.21 1.06
C THR A 165 -3.06 3.87 0.74
N GLU A 166 -2.54 3.11 -0.23
CA GLU A 166 -3.05 1.78 -0.54
C GLU A 166 -2.84 0.81 0.62
N ALA A 167 -1.71 0.90 1.33
CA ALA A 167 -1.44 0.09 2.51
C ALA A 167 -2.39 0.44 3.66
N GLU A 168 -2.63 1.73 3.91
CA GLU A 168 -3.61 2.20 4.91
C GLU A 168 -5.03 1.72 4.58
N GLU A 169 -5.46 1.80 3.33
CA GLU A 169 -6.78 1.31 2.91
C GLU A 169 -6.91 -0.21 3.07
N ARG A 170 -5.88 -0.98 2.70
CA ARG A 170 -5.86 -2.44 2.89
C ARG A 170 -5.92 -2.83 4.36
N LEU A 171 -5.16 -2.14 5.22
CA LEU A 171 -5.20 -2.35 6.66
C LEU A 171 -6.59 -2.05 7.22
N ALA A 172 -7.20 -0.93 6.82
CA ALA A 172 -8.54 -0.55 7.27
C ALA A 172 -9.60 -1.58 6.84
N LEU A 173 -9.49 -2.13 5.61
CA LEU A 173 -10.36 -3.20 5.13
C LEU A 173 -10.17 -4.49 5.93
N ALA A 174 -8.93 -4.88 6.22
CA ALA A 174 -8.62 -6.06 7.03
C ALA A 174 -9.15 -5.93 8.46
N GLN A 175 -9.00 -4.75 9.08
CA GLN A 175 -9.56 -4.44 10.40
C GLN A 175 -11.09 -4.58 10.39
N ARG A 176 -11.78 -3.97 9.41
CA ARG A 176 -13.23 -4.06 9.30
C ARG A 176 -13.70 -5.51 9.13
N ALA A 177 -13.03 -6.30 8.28
CA ALA A 177 -13.37 -7.71 8.10
C ALA A 177 -13.20 -8.52 9.40
N ALA A 178 -12.12 -8.27 10.16
CA ALA A 178 -11.89 -8.92 11.44
C ALA A 178 -12.93 -8.49 12.51
N ASP A 179 -13.26 -7.20 12.57
CA ASP A 179 -14.30 -6.65 13.46
C ASP A 179 -15.68 -7.26 13.13
N ASP A 180 -16.02 -7.42 11.84
CA ASP A 180 -17.27 -8.04 11.39
C ASP A 180 -17.33 -9.52 11.79
N MET A 181 -16.24 -10.27 11.60
CA MET A 181 -16.13 -11.67 12.06
C MET A 181 -16.31 -11.79 13.58
N LEU A 182 -15.67 -10.89 14.34
CA LEU A 182 -15.79 -10.84 15.79
C LEU A 182 -17.23 -10.53 16.23
N THR A 183 -17.87 -9.56 15.58
CA THR A 183 -19.26 -9.18 15.81
C THR A 183 -20.20 -10.36 15.58
N LEU A 184 -20.04 -11.07 14.46
CA LEU A 184 -20.83 -12.26 14.14
C LEU A 184 -20.64 -13.35 15.20
N ALA A 185 -19.39 -13.58 15.63
CA ALA A 185 -19.05 -14.59 16.63
C ALA A 185 -19.57 -14.25 18.04
N GLU A 186 -19.54 -12.98 18.45
CA GLU A 186 -19.91 -12.57 19.81
C GLU A 186 -21.39 -12.21 19.98
N ILE A 187 -22.06 -11.71 18.94
CA ILE A 187 -23.45 -11.24 19.03
C ILE A 187 -24.42 -12.25 18.41
N GLU A 188 -24.19 -12.65 17.17
CA GLU A 188 -25.13 -13.49 16.43
C GLU A 188 -25.05 -14.96 16.83
N LEU A 189 -23.82 -15.49 16.93
CA LEU A 189 -23.58 -16.89 17.26
C LEU A 189 -23.52 -17.19 18.76
N SER A 190 -23.58 -16.17 19.63
CA SER A 190 -23.49 -16.38 21.08
C SER A 190 -24.75 -16.97 21.71
N HIS A 191 -25.90 -16.87 21.03
CA HIS A 191 -27.19 -17.34 21.53
C HIS A 191 -27.56 -18.75 21.06
N ASN A 192 -26.79 -19.35 20.14
CA ASN A 192 -27.08 -20.66 19.59
C ASN A 192 -26.02 -21.71 20.00
N PRO A 193 -26.34 -22.65 20.92
CA PRO A 193 -25.40 -23.69 21.35
C PRO A 193 -24.97 -24.66 20.22
N PHE A 194 -25.66 -24.65 19.07
CA PHE A 194 -25.34 -25.51 17.94
C PHE A 194 -24.29 -24.96 16.97
N ASP A 195 -23.84 -23.70 17.13
CA ASP A 195 -22.85 -23.05 16.25
C ASP A 195 -21.48 -22.80 16.92
N GLU A 196 -21.19 -23.47 18.04
CA GLU A 196 -19.92 -23.31 18.78
C GLU A 196 -18.67 -23.57 17.92
N SER A 197 -18.73 -24.55 17.01
CA SER A 197 -17.61 -24.86 16.10
C SER A 197 -17.39 -23.78 15.04
N LEU A 198 -18.46 -23.17 14.54
CA LEU A 198 -18.39 -22.03 13.61
C LEU A 198 -17.88 -20.78 14.34
N ARG A 199 -18.40 -20.53 15.54
CA ARG A 199 -17.95 -19.43 16.41
C ARG A 199 -16.46 -19.55 16.72
N LYS A 200 -15.97 -20.74 17.09
CA LYS A 200 -14.54 -21.02 17.30
C LYS A 200 -13.72 -20.70 16.06
N LYS A 201 -14.14 -21.17 14.88
CA LYS A 201 -13.44 -20.91 13.60
C LYS A 201 -13.38 -19.43 13.23
N LEU A 202 -14.47 -18.69 13.44
CA LEU A 202 -14.50 -17.24 13.20
C LEU A 202 -13.57 -16.51 14.16
N LEU A 203 -13.55 -16.89 15.44
CA LEU A 203 -12.63 -16.31 16.42
C LEU A 203 -11.16 -16.67 16.13
N GLU A 204 -10.86 -17.90 15.71
CA GLU A 204 -9.52 -18.30 15.26
C GLU A 204 -9.07 -17.50 14.03
N SER A 205 -9.96 -17.30 13.05
CA SER A 205 -9.68 -16.49 11.86
C SER A 205 -9.47 -15.02 12.21
N ALA A 206 -10.32 -14.46 13.07
CA ALA A 206 -10.18 -13.09 13.56
C ALA A 206 -8.86 -12.93 14.33
N LEU A 207 -8.51 -13.87 15.21
CA LEU A 207 -7.25 -13.88 15.97
C LEU A 207 -6.05 -13.75 15.04
N ALA A 208 -5.98 -14.59 13.99
CA ALA A 208 -4.90 -14.55 13.01
C ALA A 208 -4.79 -13.20 12.30
N HIS A 209 -5.92 -12.54 12.00
CA HIS A 209 -5.91 -11.19 11.41
C HIS A 209 -5.38 -10.15 12.41
N TYR A 210 -5.80 -10.19 13.67
CA TYR A 210 -5.28 -9.27 14.69
C TYR A 210 -3.80 -9.48 14.99
N GLU A 211 -3.31 -10.73 15.01
CA GLU A 211 -1.89 -11.03 15.18
C GLU A 211 -1.06 -10.44 14.04
N ALA A 212 -1.49 -10.63 12.78
CA ALA A 212 -0.82 -10.04 11.62
C ALA A 212 -0.81 -8.49 11.68
N MET A 213 -1.93 -7.87 12.09
CA MET A 213 -2.00 -6.41 12.23
C MET A 213 -1.13 -5.87 13.36
N ILE A 214 -0.96 -6.63 14.46
CA ILE A 214 -0.04 -6.26 15.55
C ILE A 214 1.40 -6.27 15.05
N GLU A 215 1.76 -7.23 14.20
CA GLU A 215 3.10 -7.33 13.60
C GLU A 215 3.38 -6.20 12.60
N GLU A 216 2.39 -5.83 11.80
CA GLU A 216 2.51 -4.75 10.81
C GLU A 216 2.54 -3.35 11.44
N GLN A 217 1.89 -3.15 12.60
CA GLN A 217 1.82 -1.87 13.31
C GLN A 217 2.89 -1.72 14.41
N GLN A 218 4.09 -2.27 14.21
CA GLN A 218 5.18 -2.24 15.20
C GLN A 218 5.58 -0.83 15.67
N GLU A 219 5.41 0.18 14.81
CA GLU A 219 5.85 1.55 15.05
C GLU A 219 4.78 2.46 15.67
N ASN A 220 3.54 1.98 15.87
CA ASN A 220 2.42 2.75 16.42
C ASN A 220 1.95 2.20 17.79
N PRO A 221 2.46 2.72 18.92
CA PRO A 221 2.16 2.20 20.26
C PRO A 221 0.68 2.30 20.64
N ALA A 222 -0.01 3.36 20.19
CA ALA A 222 -1.43 3.56 20.49
C ALA A 222 -2.30 2.50 19.80
N ALA A 223 -2.03 2.22 18.52
CA ALA A 223 -2.73 1.18 17.76
C ALA A 223 -2.49 -0.21 18.37
N GLN A 224 -1.24 -0.52 18.75
CA GLN A 224 -0.92 -1.81 19.38
C GLN A 224 -1.70 -2.09 20.65
N SER A 225 -1.88 -1.07 21.52
CA SER A 225 -2.60 -1.27 22.78
C SER A 225 -4.04 -1.77 22.55
N LYS A 226 -4.74 -1.18 21.57
CA LYS A 226 -6.11 -1.55 21.21
C LYS A 226 -6.18 -2.92 20.51
N LEU A 227 -5.25 -3.20 19.60
CA LEU A 227 -5.18 -4.49 18.90
C LEU A 227 -4.87 -5.64 19.87
N ARG A 228 -3.92 -5.45 20.79
CA ARG A 228 -3.58 -6.45 21.82
C ARG A 228 -4.74 -6.69 22.79
N ALA A 229 -5.42 -5.64 23.25
CA ALA A 229 -6.59 -5.82 24.10
C ALA A 229 -7.71 -6.62 23.41
N THR A 230 -7.87 -6.44 22.09
CA THR A 230 -8.86 -7.18 21.29
C THR A 230 -8.42 -8.63 21.07
N ARG A 231 -7.15 -8.86 20.74
CA ARG A 231 -6.54 -10.21 20.68
C ARG A 231 -6.74 -10.96 21.99
N ASP A 232 -6.42 -10.35 23.13
CA ASP A 232 -6.54 -10.97 24.45
C ASP A 232 -8.00 -11.37 24.76
N ARG A 233 -8.96 -10.54 24.33
CA ARG A 233 -10.40 -10.85 24.44
C ARG A 233 -10.81 -12.03 23.56
N ILE A 234 -10.26 -12.13 22.34
CA ILE A 234 -10.50 -13.26 21.44
C ILE A 234 -9.90 -14.54 22.02
N GLU A 235 -8.66 -14.51 22.51
CA GLU A 235 -8.00 -15.63 23.18
C GLU A 235 -8.79 -16.10 24.41
N GLN A 236 -9.27 -15.17 25.23
CA GLN A 236 -10.13 -15.47 26.36
C GLN A 236 -11.42 -16.16 25.90
N SER A 237 -12.06 -15.65 24.84
CA SER A 237 -13.30 -16.25 24.29
C SER A 237 -13.07 -17.65 23.73
N LEU A 238 -11.93 -17.89 23.09
CA LEU A 238 -11.51 -19.23 22.62
C LEU A 238 -11.25 -20.16 23.81
N SER A 239 -10.56 -19.68 24.85
CA SER A 239 -10.33 -20.43 26.09
C SER A 239 -11.63 -20.82 26.77
N ASP A 240 -12.60 -19.92 26.80
CA ASP A 240 -13.95 -20.13 27.33
C ASP A 240 -14.70 -21.22 26.53
N LEU A 241 -14.63 -21.19 25.20
CA LEU A 241 -15.21 -22.24 24.34
C LEU A 241 -14.55 -23.61 24.54
N ILE A 242 -13.21 -23.66 24.67
CA ILE A 242 -12.48 -24.89 24.97
C ILE A 242 -12.90 -25.44 26.33
N ALA A 243 -13.09 -24.57 27.33
CA ALA A 243 -13.56 -25.00 28.64
C ALA A 243 -14.94 -25.67 28.55
N LEU A 244 -15.89 -25.09 27.79
CA LEU A 244 -17.20 -25.72 27.56
C LEU A 244 -17.10 -27.06 26.83
N GLN A 245 -16.17 -27.18 25.87
CA GLN A 245 -15.93 -28.45 25.18
C GLN A 245 -15.45 -29.53 26.16
N SER A 246 -14.40 -29.24 26.95
CA SER A 246 -13.90 -30.16 28.00
C SER A 246 -14.96 -30.47 29.07
N ASP A 247 -15.84 -29.52 29.34
CA ASP A 247 -16.93 -29.67 30.31
C ASP A 247 -18.02 -30.66 29.83
N ARG A 248 -18.23 -30.76 28.51
CA ARG A 248 -19.04 -31.82 27.88
C ARG A 248 -18.33 -33.18 27.93
N GLU A 249 -17.01 -33.21 27.72
CA GLU A 249 -16.23 -34.46 27.84
C GLU A 249 -16.33 -35.05 29.25
N THR A 250 -16.45 -34.19 30.26
CA THR A 250 -16.67 -34.60 31.65
C THR A 250 -18.00 -35.32 31.84
N GLN A 251 -19.02 -35.05 31.01
CA GLN A 251 -20.29 -35.78 31.09
C GLN A 251 -20.14 -37.26 30.69
N TYR A 252 -19.20 -37.59 29.80
CA TYR A 252 -18.93 -39.00 29.46
C TYR A 252 -18.34 -39.77 30.65
N LEU A 253 -17.65 -39.11 31.57
CA LEU A 253 -17.12 -39.74 32.78
C LEU A 253 -18.22 -40.22 33.75
N LEU A 254 -19.48 -39.81 33.56
CA LEU A 254 -20.63 -40.34 34.30
C LEU A 254 -21.03 -41.74 33.86
N GLN A 255 -20.59 -42.18 32.68
CA GLN A 255 -21.01 -43.47 32.16
C GLN A 255 -20.14 -44.60 32.74
N PRO A 256 -20.75 -45.66 33.32
CA PRO A 256 -20.01 -46.77 33.93
C PRO A 256 -19.02 -47.44 32.97
N ASP A 257 -19.40 -47.57 31.70
CA ASP A 257 -18.60 -48.23 30.68
C ASP A 257 -17.37 -47.38 30.29
N VAL A 258 -17.52 -46.04 30.24
CA VAL A 258 -16.41 -45.11 30.01
C VAL A 258 -15.43 -45.14 31.18
N GLN A 259 -15.92 -45.18 32.42
CA GLN A 259 -15.06 -45.31 33.59
C GLN A 259 -14.28 -46.64 33.61
N THR A 260 -14.87 -47.69 33.05
CA THR A 260 -14.26 -49.02 32.96
C THR A 260 -13.19 -49.05 31.85
N ASP A 261 -13.46 -48.48 30.68
CA ASP A 261 -12.49 -48.33 29.58
C ASP A 261 -11.27 -47.50 29.99
N LEU A 262 -11.49 -46.43 30.78
CA LEU A 262 -10.42 -45.60 31.34
C LEU A 262 -9.66 -46.26 32.50
N GLY A 263 -10.12 -47.40 33.01
CA GLY A 263 -9.50 -48.10 34.13
C GLY A 263 -9.43 -47.28 35.42
N LEU A 264 -10.49 -46.51 35.74
CA LEU A 264 -10.48 -45.63 36.89
C LEU A 264 -10.45 -46.40 38.22
N SER A 265 -9.59 -45.95 39.15
CA SER A 265 -9.54 -46.51 40.51
C SER A 265 -10.78 -46.14 41.33
N ALA A 266 -11.05 -46.85 42.43
CA ALA A 266 -12.18 -46.53 43.31
C ALA A 266 -12.08 -45.10 43.89
N ASP A 267 -10.87 -44.66 44.24
CA ASP A 267 -10.59 -43.29 44.71
C ASP A 267 -10.84 -42.25 43.62
N GLN A 268 -10.44 -42.52 42.37
CA GLN A 268 -10.73 -41.63 41.23
C GLN A 268 -12.24 -41.53 40.96
N LYS A 269 -12.97 -42.65 41.01
CA LYS A 269 -14.43 -42.68 40.83
C LYS A 269 -15.15 -41.87 41.91
N GLN A 270 -14.72 -41.99 43.16
CA GLN A 270 -15.28 -41.20 44.26
C GLN A 270 -15.03 -39.70 44.05
N LYS A 271 -13.78 -39.30 43.75
CA LYS A 271 -13.42 -37.89 43.51
C LYS A 271 -14.17 -37.29 42.32
N LEU A 272 -14.39 -38.06 41.25
CA LEU A 272 -15.20 -37.62 40.11
C LEU A 272 -16.66 -37.43 40.50
N THR A 273 -17.22 -38.31 41.33
CA THR A 273 -18.59 -38.17 41.82
C THR A 273 -18.73 -36.88 42.65
N GLU A 274 -17.80 -36.63 43.56
CA GLU A 274 -17.77 -35.39 44.38
C GLU A 274 -17.65 -34.13 43.50
N LEU A 275 -16.81 -34.16 42.46
CA LEU A 275 -16.64 -33.06 41.51
C LEU A 275 -17.95 -32.76 40.74
N ILE A 276 -18.66 -33.81 40.34
CA ILE A 276 -19.89 -33.66 39.55
C ILE A 276 -21.06 -33.22 40.43
N ASP A 277 -21.19 -33.75 41.64
CA ASP A 277 -22.16 -33.31 42.62
C ASP A 277 -21.94 -31.83 42.99
N TRP A 278 -20.67 -31.43 43.18
CA TRP A 278 -20.31 -30.03 43.37
C TRP A 278 -20.79 -29.17 42.20
N ARG A 279 -20.52 -29.59 40.95
CA ARG A 279 -20.92 -28.87 39.74
C ARG A 279 -22.44 -28.74 39.62
N GLN A 280 -23.18 -29.82 39.84
CA GLN A 280 -24.66 -29.79 39.82
C GLN A 280 -25.21 -28.83 40.87
N ASN A 281 -24.64 -28.83 42.08
CA ASN A 281 -25.02 -27.91 43.15
C ASN A 281 -24.70 -26.44 42.82
N GLN A 282 -23.53 -26.16 42.22
CA GLN A 282 -23.18 -24.81 41.77
C GLN A 282 -24.15 -24.28 40.71
N MET A 283 -24.50 -25.12 39.73
CA MET A 283 -25.44 -24.79 38.67
C MET A 283 -26.85 -24.53 39.22
N GLN A 284 -27.38 -25.41 40.08
CA GLN A 284 -28.70 -25.22 40.70
C GLN A 284 -28.75 -23.96 41.58
N GLY A 285 -27.69 -23.68 42.34
CA GLY A 285 -27.57 -22.46 43.14
C GLY A 285 -27.50 -21.20 42.28
N GLY A 286 -26.81 -21.27 41.14
CA GLY A 286 -26.72 -20.18 40.17
C GLY A 286 -28.04 -19.88 39.49
N VAL A 287 -28.74 -20.90 39.00
CA VAL A 287 -30.07 -20.76 38.37
C VAL A 287 -31.08 -20.13 39.33
N LYS A 288 -31.15 -20.58 40.59
CA LYS A 288 -32.05 -19.98 41.61
C LYS A 288 -31.74 -18.52 41.94
N GLN A 289 -30.46 -18.14 41.97
CA GLN A 289 -30.05 -16.75 42.17
C GLN A 289 -30.40 -15.83 40.99
N LEU A 290 -30.48 -16.42 39.78
CA LEU A 290 -30.73 -15.72 38.53
C LEU A 290 -32.21 -15.64 38.17
N GLU A 291 -33.01 -16.64 38.53
CA GLU A 291 -34.47 -16.62 38.43
C GLU A 291 -35.06 -15.41 39.18
N ASN A 292 -34.47 -15.07 40.34
CA ASN A 292 -34.80 -13.87 41.11
C ASN A 292 -34.36 -12.53 40.46
N LYS A 293 -33.40 -12.54 39.52
CA LYS A 293 -32.86 -11.35 38.84
C LYS A 293 -33.43 -11.14 37.43
N LEU A 294 -33.85 -12.21 36.77
CA LEU A 294 -34.44 -12.20 35.42
C LEU A 294 -35.77 -11.42 35.34
N THR A 295 -36.43 -11.20 36.49
CA THR A 295 -37.64 -10.38 36.61
C THR A 295 -37.38 -8.87 36.46
N GLN A 296 -36.12 -8.40 36.49
CA GLN A 296 -35.79 -6.96 36.45
C GLN A 296 -34.94 -6.52 35.23
N HIS A 297 -33.95 -7.28 34.77
CA HIS A 297 -33.08 -6.91 33.64
C HIS A 297 -32.64 -8.12 32.80
N SER A 298 -33.34 -8.40 31.71
CA SER A 298 -33.20 -9.64 30.92
C SER A 298 -31.85 -9.80 30.19
N GLY A 299 -31.22 -8.71 29.72
CA GLY A 299 -29.96 -8.77 28.97
C GLY A 299 -28.72 -8.99 29.84
N GLN A 300 -28.57 -8.24 30.94
CA GLN A 300 -27.40 -8.34 31.83
C GLN A 300 -27.38 -9.67 32.61
N ALA A 301 -28.55 -10.23 32.90
CA ALA A 301 -28.68 -11.54 33.54
C ALA A 301 -28.12 -12.67 32.63
N ALA A 302 -28.34 -12.58 31.31
CA ALA A 302 -27.85 -13.57 30.34
C ALA A 302 -26.31 -13.61 30.29
N TYR A 303 -25.65 -12.45 30.30
CA TYR A 303 -24.19 -12.37 30.35
C TYR A 303 -23.62 -12.94 31.66
N ALA A 304 -24.24 -12.62 32.80
CA ALA A 304 -23.81 -13.15 34.10
C ALA A 304 -23.98 -14.66 34.22
N ILE A 305 -25.03 -15.25 33.61
CA ILE A 305 -25.21 -16.71 33.51
C ILE A 305 -24.05 -17.32 32.73
N ARG A 306 -23.80 -16.78 31.54
CA ARG A 306 -22.79 -17.27 30.62
C ARG A 306 -21.39 -17.24 31.26
N ASP A 307 -21.01 -16.12 31.85
CA ASP A 307 -19.69 -15.96 32.48
C ASP A 307 -19.51 -16.93 33.67
N ARG A 308 -20.59 -17.22 34.41
CA ARG A 308 -20.60 -18.23 35.46
C ARG A 308 -20.47 -19.65 34.91
N MET A 309 -21.18 -19.99 33.84
CA MET A 309 -21.06 -21.29 33.17
C MET A 309 -19.62 -21.54 32.70
N PHE A 310 -18.94 -20.53 32.14
CA PHE A 310 -17.54 -20.65 31.77
C PHE A 310 -16.62 -20.84 32.98
N ALA A 311 -16.85 -20.12 34.08
CA ALA A 311 -16.07 -20.29 35.30
C ALA A 311 -16.23 -21.71 35.89
N ASP A 312 -17.46 -22.23 35.93
CA ASP A 312 -17.78 -23.56 36.41
C ASP A 312 -17.18 -24.65 35.51
N ALA A 313 -17.24 -24.48 34.18
CA ALA A 313 -16.59 -25.34 33.21
C ALA A 313 -15.06 -25.38 33.38
N LYS A 314 -14.42 -24.21 33.57
CA LYS A 314 -12.98 -24.11 33.84
C LYS A 314 -12.57 -24.75 35.17
N ALA A 315 -13.41 -24.68 36.19
CA ALA A 315 -13.17 -25.34 37.47
C ALA A 315 -13.31 -26.87 37.33
N THR A 316 -14.34 -27.32 36.62
CA THR A 316 -14.58 -28.74 36.34
C THR A 316 -13.42 -29.36 35.57
N LYS A 317 -12.97 -28.71 34.48
CA LYS A 317 -11.81 -29.14 33.70
C LYS A 317 -10.56 -29.33 34.58
N ARG A 318 -10.23 -28.35 35.42
CA ARG A 318 -9.09 -28.44 36.35
C ARG A 318 -9.24 -29.58 37.35
N GLY A 319 -10.45 -29.81 37.84
CA GLY A 319 -10.74 -30.95 38.73
C GLY A 319 -10.48 -32.29 38.03
N VAL A 320 -10.96 -32.46 36.80
CA VAL A 320 -10.71 -33.68 36.00
C VAL A 320 -9.23 -33.89 35.74
N GLU A 321 -8.49 -32.84 35.38
CA GLU A 321 -7.03 -32.89 35.14
C GLU A 321 -6.23 -33.25 36.40
N GLN A 322 -6.74 -32.96 37.60
CA GLN A 322 -6.12 -33.36 38.87
C GLN A 322 -6.45 -34.80 39.27
N ILE A 323 -7.58 -35.35 38.81
CA ILE A 323 -8.03 -36.69 39.17
C ILE A 323 -7.49 -37.75 38.20
N LEU A 324 -7.46 -37.44 36.89
CA LEU A 324 -7.06 -38.38 35.85
C LEU A 324 -5.57 -38.29 35.53
N THR A 325 -4.97 -39.41 35.16
CA THR A 325 -3.59 -39.43 34.65
C THR A 325 -3.53 -38.92 33.21
N ALA A 326 -2.33 -38.55 32.73
CA ALA A 326 -2.13 -38.10 31.35
C ALA A 326 -2.57 -39.15 30.30
N SER A 327 -2.38 -40.45 30.57
CA SER A 327 -2.85 -41.52 29.68
C SER A 327 -4.37 -41.65 29.68
N GLN A 328 -5.02 -41.51 30.84
CA GLN A 328 -6.48 -41.50 30.96
C GLN A 328 -7.09 -40.29 30.27
N LEU A 329 -6.51 -39.10 30.41
CA LEU A 329 -6.95 -37.89 29.71
C LEU A 329 -6.81 -38.05 28.19
N LYS A 330 -5.71 -38.63 27.71
CA LYS A 330 -5.53 -38.94 26.28
C LYS A 330 -6.61 -39.91 25.77
N ARG A 331 -6.90 -40.96 26.53
CA ARG A 331 -7.95 -41.93 26.18
C ARG A 331 -9.34 -41.31 26.22
N LEU A 332 -9.63 -40.45 27.19
CA LEU A 332 -10.90 -39.70 27.25
C LEU A 332 -11.09 -38.82 26.01
N LYS A 333 -10.03 -38.14 25.54
CA LYS A 333 -10.08 -37.35 24.29
C LYS A 333 -10.35 -38.24 23.06
N GLN A 334 -9.73 -39.43 23.00
CA GLN A 334 -9.99 -40.43 21.95
C GLN A 334 -11.46 -40.87 21.94
N LEU A 335 -12.02 -41.21 23.11
CA LEU A 335 -13.42 -41.57 23.25
C LEU A 335 -14.36 -40.41 22.87
N SER A 336 -14.04 -39.18 23.29
CA SER A 336 -14.77 -37.96 22.91
C SER A 336 -14.86 -37.79 21.40
N LEU A 337 -13.76 -38.01 20.66
CA LEU A 337 -13.76 -37.96 19.20
C LEU A 337 -14.66 -39.03 18.57
N GLN A 338 -14.67 -40.24 19.11
CA GLN A 338 -15.56 -41.31 18.65
C GLN A 338 -17.03 -40.95 18.90
N PHE A 339 -17.36 -40.41 20.08
CA PHE A 339 -18.74 -40.06 20.46
C PHE A 339 -19.27 -38.85 19.71
N GLN A 340 -18.40 -37.93 19.29
CA GLN A 340 -18.77 -36.80 18.43
C GLN A 340 -19.12 -37.23 16.99
N GLY A 341 -18.68 -38.41 16.54
CA GLY A 341 -18.94 -38.93 15.20
C GLY A 341 -18.44 -38.00 14.09
N THR A 342 -19.31 -37.66 13.14
CA THR A 342 -18.96 -36.81 11.97
C THR A 342 -18.55 -35.39 12.35
N ARG A 343 -18.97 -34.89 13.52
CA ARG A 343 -18.60 -33.56 14.01
C ARG A 343 -17.12 -33.46 14.36
N ALA A 344 -16.49 -34.55 14.80
CA ALA A 344 -15.08 -34.56 15.14
C ALA A 344 -14.20 -34.18 13.93
N LEU A 345 -14.59 -34.58 12.72
CA LEU A 345 -13.89 -34.25 11.48
C LEU A 345 -14.01 -32.77 11.09
N HIS A 346 -14.89 -32.03 11.77
CA HIS A 346 -15.05 -30.59 11.61
C HIS A 346 -14.27 -29.77 12.64
N GLU A 347 -13.62 -30.38 13.63
CA GLU A 347 -12.78 -29.69 14.60
C GLU A 347 -11.50 -29.16 13.95
N THR A 348 -11.09 -27.93 14.29
CA THR A 348 -9.91 -27.29 13.69
C THR A 348 -8.65 -28.14 13.89
N GLU A 349 -8.45 -28.70 15.09
CA GLU A 349 -7.32 -29.58 15.41
C GLU A 349 -7.28 -30.83 14.51
N ILE A 350 -8.46 -31.43 14.26
CA ILE A 350 -8.57 -32.63 13.43
C ILE A 350 -8.34 -32.29 11.96
N ILE A 351 -8.93 -31.20 11.47
CA ILE A 351 -8.72 -30.71 10.10
C ILE A 351 -7.24 -30.46 9.82
N GLN A 352 -6.54 -29.80 10.75
CA GLN A 352 -5.12 -29.50 10.63
C GLN A 352 -4.26 -30.76 10.72
N SER A 353 -4.54 -31.64 11.69
CA SER A 353 -3.77 -32.87 11.85
C SER A 353 -3.87 -33.75 10.61
N LEU A 354 -5.08 -33.97 10.08
CA LEU A 354 -5.34 -34.76 8.88
C LEU A 354 -5.06 -34.01 7.58
N GLN A 355 -4.73 -32.71 7.63
CA GLN A 355 -4.53 -31.84 6.47
C GLN A 355 -5.69 -31.92 5.46
N LEU A 356 -6.94 -31.89 5.94
CA LEU A 356 -8.12 -32.06 5.08
C LEU A 356 -8.22 -30.94 4.05
N THR A 357 -8.31 -31.30 2.77
CA THR A 357 -8.42 -30.32 1.68
C THR A 357 -9.77 -29.61 1.71
N ASN A 358 -9.86 -28.45 1.05
CA ASN A 358 -11.13 -27.75 0.93
C ASN A 358 -12.19 -28.60 0.18
N GLU A 359 -11.75 -29.34 -0.84
CA GLU A 359 -12.62 -30.24 -1.61
C GLU A 359 -13.16 -31.38 -0.73
N GLN A 360 -12.30 -32.03 0.05
CA GLN A 360 -12.71 -33.06 1.02
C GLN A 360 -13.74 -32.49 2.01
N ARG A 361 -13.50 -31.31 2.58
CA ARG A 361 -14.43 -30.68 3.54
C ARG A 361 -15.79 -30.34 2.92
N VAL A 362 -15.81 -29.90 1.66
CA VAL A 362 -17.06 -29.65 0.93
C VAL A 362 -17.80 -30.97 0.67
N ALA A 363 -17.10 -32.01 0.24
CA ALA A 363 -17.68 -33.33 0.03
C ALA A 363 -18.26 -33.94 1.32
N MET A 364 -17.57 -33.79 2.45
CA MET A 364 -18.07 -34.21 3.77
C MET A 364 -19.42 -33.54 4.08
N ARG A 365 -19.51 -32.22 3.95
CA ARG A 365 -20.77 -31.47 4.18
C ARG A 365 -21.89 -31.88 3.23
N ALA A 366 -21.56 -32.24 1.98
CA ALA A 366 -22.54 -32.72 1.02
C ALA A 366 -23.14 -34.06 1.46
N ILE A 367 -22.29 -35.00 1.91
CA ILE A 367 -22.72 -36.29 2.46
C ILE A 367 -23.61 -36.08 3.70
N GLU A 368 -23.18 -35.24 4.65
CA GLU A 368 -24.00 -34.92 5.84
C GLU A 368 -25.34 -34.28 5.51
N ALA A 369 -25.40 -33.46 4.46
CA ALA A 369 -26.65 -32.85 3.99
C ALA A 369 -27.60 -33.90 3.40
N GLU A 370 -27.07 -34.86 2.64
CA GLU A 370 -27.82 -35.97 2.07
C GLU A 370 -28.40 -36.88 3.15
N PHE A 371 -27.60 -37.26 4.16
CA PHE A 371 -28.09 -38.06 5.30
C PHE A 371 -29.15 -37.32 6.11
N ARG A 372 -28.97 -36.01 6.35
CA ARG A 372 -29.99 -35.17 7.02
C ARG A 372 -31.31 -35.14 6.25
N LEU A 373 -31.27 -35.06 4.92
CA LEU A 373 -32.45 -35.11 4.07
C LEU A 373 -33.14 -36.48 4.15
N HIS A 374 -32.38 -37.57 4.03
CA HIS A 374 -32.91 -38.93 4.12
C HIS A 374 -33.55 -39.23 5.48
N GLN A 375 -32.93 -38.83 6.60
CA GLN A 375 -33.55 -38.97 7.92
C GLN A 375 -34.86 -38.19 8.04
N LYS A 376 -34.93 -36.99 7.45
CA LYS A 376 -36.14 -36.16 7.48
C LYS A 376 -37.28 -36.78 6.67
N VAL A 377 -36.98 -37.39 5.52
CA VAL A 377 -37.95 -38.12 4.69
C VAL A 377 -38.45 -39.39 5.40
N ARG A 378 -37.55 -40.17 6.01
CA ARG A 378 -37.89 -41.41 6.74
C ARG A 378 -38.81 -41.14 7.96
N ARG A 379 -38.63 -39.99 8.63
CA ARG A 379 -39.54 -39.53 9.70
C ARG A 379 -40.92 -39.09 9.19
N LEU A 380 -41.04 -38.70 7.92
CA LEU A 380 -42.31 -38.29 7.31
C LEU A 380 -43.10 -39.48 6.73
N ARG A 381 -42.45 -40.64 6.51
CA ARG A 381 -43.07 -41.89 6.04
C ARG A 381 -42.51 -43.10 6.80
N PRO A 382 -43.02 -43.39 8.00
CA PRO A 382 -42.51 -44.48 8.83
C PRO A 382 -42.85 -45.90 8.33
N ASP A 383 -43.86 -46.06 7.46
CA ASP A 383 -44.41 -47.37 7.07
C ASP A 383 -43.92 -47.93 5.72
N GLU A 384 -43.08 -47.20 4.96
CA GLU A 384 -42.49 -47.72 3.71
C GLU A 384 -41.14 -48.39 4.01
N LYS A 385 -41.06 -49.72 3.87
CA LYS A 385 -39.79 -50.47 3.93
C LYS A 385 -38.90 -50.12 2.73
N PRO A 386 -37.56 -50.11 2.89
CA PRO A 386 -36.66 -49.80 1.79
C PRO A 386 -36.60 -50.99 0.83
N GLY A 387 -37.11 -50.83 -0.40
CA GLY A 387 -36.95 -51.80 -1.47
C GLY A 387 -38.09 -51.93 -2.48
N GLU A 388 -39.26 -51.33 -2.23
CA GLU A 388 -40.44 -51.54 -3.09
C GLU A 388 -40.93 -50.21 -3.70
N ALA A 389 -40.05 -49.57 -4.47
CA ALA A 389 -40.46 -48.54 -5.42
C ALA A 389 -40.42 -49.16 -6.83
N ASP A 390 -41.52 -49.80 -7.22
CA ASP A 390 -41.73 -50.25 -8.60
C ASP A 390 -41.97 -49.00 -9.50
N PRO A 391 -41.17 -48.76 -10.57
CA PRO A 391 -41.28 -47.53 -11.36
C PRO A 391 -42.53 -47.45 -12.26
N HIS A 392 -43.42 -48.46 -12.25
CA HIS A 392 -44.53 -48.53 -13.19
C HIS A 392 -45.89 -48.72 -12.52
N THR A 393 -46.40 -47.70 -11.84
CA THR A 393 -47.86 -47.51 -11.69
C THR A 393 -48.25 -46.04 -11.73
N VAL A 394 -48.12 -45.42 -12.92
CA VAL A 394 -49.00 -44.30 -13.27
C VAL A 394 -50.32 -44.93 -13.70
N LYS A 395 -51.28 -45.01 -12.78
CA LYS A 395 -52.68 -45.30 -13.13
C LYS A 395 -53.55 -44.15 -12.68
N ASP A 396 -54.14 -43.54 -13.69
CA ASP A 396 -55.27 -42.61 -13.72
C ASP A 396 -55.96 -42.36 -12.37
N ARG A 397 -55.99 -41.08 -11.98
CA ARG A 397 -57.05 -40.58 -11.10
C ARG A 397 -57.79 -39.44 -11.80
N ASP A 398 -59.04 -39.78 -12.14
CA ASP A 398 -60.13 -38.90 -12.56
C ASP A 398 -60.18 -37.55 -11.82
N PRO A 399 -60.49 -36.44 -12.51
CA PRO A 399 -60.58 -35.12 -11.90
C PRO A 399 -62.03 -34.79 -11.54
N GLU A 400 -62.63 -35.46 -10.56
CA GLU A 400 -63.93 -34.99 -10.03
C GLU A 400 -64.20 -35.51 -8.62
N ARG A 401 -64.02 -34.64 -7.62
CA ARG A 401 -64.81 -34.60 -6.37
C ARG A 401 -64.52 -33.34 -5.55
N SER A 402 -65.30 -32.32 -5.87
CA SER A 402 -66.09 -31.49 -4.96
C SER A 402 -65.59 -31.31 -3.52
N ARG A 403 -65.09 -30.11 -3.22
CA ARG A 403 -65.06 -29.55 -1.86
C ARG A 403 -66.49 -29.21 -1.40
N PRO A 404 -66.77 -29.31 -0.10
CA PRO A 404 -67.60 -28.31 0.57
C PRO A 404 -66.74 -27.47 1.52
N ARG A 405 -66.94 -26.16 1.42
CA ARG A 405 -66.52 -25.14 2.40
C ARG A 405 -67.47 -25.18 3.59
N GLY A 406 -66.93 -25.17 4.80
CA GLY A 406 -67.69 -24.78 5.99
C GLY A 406 -67.24 -25.48 7.26
N GLU A 407 -66.26 -24.88 7.95
CA GLU A 407 -66.18 -24.69 9.42
C GLU A 407 -64.74 -24.32 9.83
N PRO A 408 -64.53 -23.38 10.78
CA PRO A 408 -63.19 -22.97 11.20
C PRO A 408 -62.71 -23.87 12.33
N PRO A 409 -61.54 -24.55 12.23
CA PRO A 409 -60.97 -25.15 13.41
C PRO A 409 -60.21 -24.07 14.19
N HIS A 410 -60.80 -23.63 15.30
CA HIS A 410 -60.03 -23.14 16.43
C HIS A 410 -59.02 -24.23 16.81
N ASN A 411 -57.76 -24.05 16.43
CA ASN A 411 -56.68 -24.77 17.06
C ASN A 411 -55.44 -23.88 17.05
N ARG A 412 -55.17 -23.24 18.19
CA ARG A 412 -53.82 -22.76 18.52
C ARG A 412 -52.93 -24.01 18.56
N ARG A 413 -52.42 -24.43 17.40
CA ARG A 413 -51.21 -25.25 17.35
C ARG A 413 -50.11 -24.32 17.87
N SER A 414 -49.86 -24.39 19.17
CA SER A 414 -48.54 -24.08 19.71
C SER A 414 -47.55 -24.84 18.84
N MET A 415 -46.82 -24.09 18.02
CA MET A 415 -45.78 -24.66 17.19
C MET A 415 -44.70 -25.09 18.17
N ARG A 416 -44.79 -26.33 18.67
CA ARG A 416 -43.72 -26.95 19.41
C ARG A 416 -42.48 -26.85 18.52
N PRO A 417 -41.35 -26.31 19.01
CA PRO A 417 -40.13 -26.29 18.24
C PRO A 417 -39.84 -27.73 17.77
N PRO A 418 -39.27 -27.91 16.57
CA PRO A 418 -38.93 -29.24 16.09
C PRO A 418 -38.06 -29.93 17.15
N ARG A 419 -38.46 -31.13 17.58
CA ARG A 419 -37.61 -31.99 18.42
C ARG A 419 -36.25 -32.12 17.72
N GLY A 420 -35.19 -31.69 18.40
CA GLY A 420 -33.82 -31.84 17.92
C GLY A 420 -33.53 -33.31 17.54
N PRO A 421 -32.67 -33.56 16.54
CA PRO A 421 -32.33 -34.91 16.13
C PRO A 421 -31.68 -35.66 17.30
N GLY A 422 -32.29 -36.78 17.72
CA GLY A 422 -31.62 -37.73 18.62
C GLY A 422 -30.31 -38.18 17.98
N GLN A 423 -29.23 -38.16 18.76
CA GLN A 423 -27.91 -38.62 18.37
C GLN A 423 -27.88 -40.15 18.37
N GLU A 424 -28.45 -40.76 17.33
CA GLU A 424 -27.86 -41.99 16.83
C GLU A 424 -26.65 -41.53 16.01
N VAL A 425 -25.42 -41.83 16.47
CA VAL A 425 -24.24 -41.74 15.62
C VAL A 425 -24.54 -42.66 14.44
N ASN A 426 -24.88 -42.07 13.30
CA ASN A 426 -25.26 -42.83 12.12
C ASN A 426 -23.94 -43.41 11.58
N GLU A 427 -23.55 -44.59 12.07
CA GLU A 427 -22.27 -45.22 11.75
C GLU A 427 -22.04 -45.29 10.23
N GLU A 428 -23.12 -45.48 9.46
CA GLU A 428 -23.10 -45.43 7.99
C GLU A 428 -22.64 -44.08 7.43
N GLU A 429 -23.09 -42.95 8.01
CA GLU A 429 -22.71 -41.60 7.61
C GLU A 429 -21.22 -41.35 7.88
N LEU A 430 -20.74 -41.73 9.06
CA LEU A 430 -19.33 -41.62 9.42
C LEU A 430 -18.46 -42.49 8.50
N GLN A 431 -18.86 -43.73 8.24
CA GLN A 431 -18.12 -44.62 7.34
C GLN A 431 -18.06 -44.07 5.91
N GLN A 432 -19.13 -43.43 5.42
CA GLN A 432 -19.14 -42.83 4.09
C GLN A 432 -18.24 -41.60 4.00
N ILE A 433 -18.19 -40.80 5.07
CA ILE A 433 -17.28 -39.66 5.17
C ILE A 433 -15.81 -40.12 5.27
N LEU A 434 -15.51 -41.15 6.05
CA LEU A 434 -14.13 -41.65 6.22
C LEU A 434 -13.56 -42.22 4.91
N LYS A 435 -14.39 -42.68 3.96
CA LYS A 435 -13.94 -43.09 2.61
C LYS A 435 -13.36 -41.94 1.78
N LEU A 436 -13.62 -40.68 2.15
CA LEU A 436 -13.02 -39.52 1.49
C LEU A 436 -11.56 -39.28 1.89
N LEU A 437 -11.09 -39.94 2.96
CA LEU A 437 -9.72 -39.80 3.45
C LEU A 437 -8.75 -40.66 2.63
N THR A 438 -7.54 -40.16 2.43
CA THR A 438 -6.44 -40.97 1.88
C THR A 438 -6.02 -42.07 2.86
N PRO A 439 -5.32 -43.13 2.42
CA PRO A 439 -4.83 -44.17 3.34
C PRO A 439 -3.97 -43.62 4.48
N GLU A 440 -3.13 -42.62 4.21
CA GLU A 440 -2.31 -41.95 5.23
C GLU A 440 -3.16 -41.16 6.23
N GLN A 441 -4.15 -40.38 5.73
CA GLN A 441 -5.10 -39.66 6.58
C GLN A 441 -5.93 -40.62 7.43
N MET A 442 -6.34 -41.76 6.89
CA MET A 442 -7.10 -42.78 7.61
C MET A 442 -6.27 -43.42 8.72
N GLN A 443 -5.00 -43.72 8.47
CA GLN A 443 -4.08 -44.22 9.49
C GLN A 443 -3.89 -43.20 10.62
N GLN A 444 -3.76 -41.92 10.27
CA GLN A 444 -3.65 -40.84 11.26
C GLN A 444 -4.95 -40.64 12.05
N TRP A 445 -6.11 -40.76 11.40
CA TRP A 445 -7.41 -40.75 12.07
C TRP A 445 -7.53 -41.88 13.08
N GLN A 446 -7.08 -43.09 12.76
CA GLN A 446 -7.06 -44.21 13.71
C GLN A 446 -6.17 -43.95 14.93
N VAL A 447 -5.02 -43.30 14.76
CA VAL A 447 -4.16 -42.89 15.88
C VAL A 447 -4.86 -41.84 16.77
N LEU A 448 -5.56 -40.89 16.15
CA LEU A 448 -6.28 -39.82 16.84
C LEU A 448 -7.53 -40.31 17.56
N ALA A 449 -8.30 -41.21 16.95
CA ALA A 449 -9.51 -41.80 17.52
C ALA A 449 -9.20 -42.94 18.50
N GLY A 450 -8.05 -43.60 18.38
CA GLY A 450 -7.65 -44.74 19.21
C GLY A 450 -8.50 -45.99 18.99
N GLU A 451 -8.35 -46.96 19.90
CA GLU A 451 -9.09 -48.22 19.84
C GLU A 451 -10.62 -47.99 19.97
N PRO A 452 -11.46 -48.71 19.21
CA PRO A 452 -12.91 -48.58 19.28
C PRO A 452 -13.44 -48.80 20.71
N PHE A 453 -14.37 -47.94 21.14
CA PHE A 453 -15.08 -48.12 22.39
C PHE A 453 -15.97 -49.37 22.33
N GLN A 454 -15.86 -50.27 23.31
CA GLN A 454 -16.62 -51.53 23.35
C GLN A 454 -17.83 -51.49 24.31
N GLY A 455 -18.05 -50.36 24.98
CA GLY A 455 -19.17 -50.18 25.92
C GLY A 455 -20.43 -49.64 25.25
N ASN A 456 -21.52 -49.56 26.02
CA ASN A 456 -22.79 -48.98 25.58
C ASN A 456 -22.95 -47.57 26.15
N LEU A 457 -23.07 -46.56 25.28
CA LEU A 457 -23.47 -45.23 25.71
C LEU A 457 -24.97 -45.22 25.98
N GLN A 458 -25.36 -45.11 27.24
CA GLN A 458 -26.72 -44.73 27.56
C GLN A 458 -26.94 -43.28 27.11
N ASP A 459 -28.03 -43.02 26.38
CA ASP A 459 -28.44 -41.68 25.98
C ASP A 459 -28.74 -40.87 27.24
N LEU A 460 -27.72 -40.17 27.74
CA LEU A 460 -27.87 -39.15 28.77
C LEU A 460 -28.62 -38.01 28.09
N SER A 461 -29.94 -38.14 28.05
CA SER A 461 -30.86 -37.07 27.67
C SER A 461 -30.36 -35.80 28.34
N ASP A 462 -29.95 -34.82 27.53
CA ASP A 462 -29.36 -33.56 27.97
C ASP A 462 -30.01 -33.07 29.28
N PRO A 463 -29.32 -33.14 30.44
CA PRO A 463 -29.92 -32.75 31.72
C PRO A 463 -30.20 -31.24 31.78
N PHE A 464 -29.80 -30.48 30.76
CA PHE A 464 -30.09 -29.06 30.58
C PHE A 464 -31.35 -28.80 29.75
N ARG A 465 -32.10 -29.83 29.36
CA ARG A 465 -33.46 -29.67 28.84
C ARG A 465 -34.39 -29.39 30.03
N PRO A 466 -35.00 -28.20 30.17
CA PRO A 466 -36.15 -28.07 31.05
C PRO A 466 -37.29 -28.93 30.48
N ASP A 467 -37.97 -29.67 31.36
CA ASP A 467 -39.20 -30.41 31.03
C ASP A 467 -40.30 -29.52 30.43
#